data_AF-A0ABD2W219-F1
#
_entry.id   AF-A0ABD2W219-F1
#
_cell.length_a   1.000
_cell.length_b   1.000
_cell.length_c   1.000
_cell.angle_alpha   90.00
_cell.angle_beta   90.00
_cell.angle_gamma   90.00
#
_symmetry.space_group_name_H-M   'P 1'
#
loop_
_entity.id
_entity.type
_entity.pdbx_description
1 polymer ?
#
loop_
_entity_poly.entity_id
_entity_poly.type
_entity_poly.pdbx_seq_one_letter_code
_entity_poly.pdbx_strand_id
1 'polypeptide(L)'
;MEARSSTTSSKSAKNGQSLWTTSNATTSERELCQPAPVQREVVTPTAAAVPAAAHRRTITMCSSAARAGFEIAREPVIPTPAGPRKPDLIAHMGRFGIVVDAQVTNDQQNMRQVYSAKREKYDNDDINQFVRSTYKATNICHLPVILSWRGLWCDKSASDLLTLGTCNRRDLAVIATRVLIGGAIIHRDFTYATSVR
;
A
#
# COMPACT_ATOMS: atom_id res chain seq x y z
N MET A 1 24.05 71.92 -2.35
CA MET A 1 23.77 70.85 -3.32
C MET A 1 24.97 70.74 -4.23
N GLU A 2 25.91 69.86 -3.90
CA GLU A 2 27.25 69.78 -4.49
C GLU A 2 27.29 69.10 -5.87
N ALA A 3 28.09 69.74 -6.75
CA ALA A 3 28.99 69.27 -7.83
C ALA A 3 28.96 67.79 -8.29
N ARG A 4 28.72 67.52 -9.59
CA ARG A 4 29.67 67.43 -10.76
C ARG A 4 30.61 66.20 -10.75
N SER A 5 30.42 65.27 -11.69
CA SER A 5 31.30 65.02 -12.88
C SER A 5 32.50 64.12 -12.55
N SER A 6 33.09 63.25 -13.37
CA SER A 6 32.88 62.67 -14.70
C SER A 6 34.10 61.75 -14.94
N THR A 7 33.92 60.63 -15.66
CA THR A 7 34.89 59.95 -16.58
C THR A 7 36.41 60.06 -16.34
N THR A 8 37.14 58.94 -16.31
CA THR A 8 37.99 58.44 -17.43
C THR A 8 38.82 57.21 -17.07
N SER A 9 39.17 56.49 -18.13
CA SER A 9 39.81 55.17 -18.23
C SER A 9 41.34 55.25 -18.34
N SER A 10 41.97 54.06 -18.33
CA SER A 10 43.29 53.68 -18.89
C SER A 10 44.43 53.50 -17.87
N LYS A 11 45.37 52.55 -17.98
CA LYS A 11 45.64 51.40 -18.87
C LYS A 11 46.91 50.69 -18.33
N SER A 12 47.15 49.49 -18.86
CA SER A 12 48.45 48.75 -18.99
C SER A 12 48.76 47.68 -17.93
N ALA A 13 49.25 46.49 -18.28
CA ALA A 13 49.45 45.83 -19.58
C ALA A 13 49.92 44.38 -19.33
N LYS A 14 49.47 43.43 -20.19
CA LYS A 14 50.19 42.29 -20.81
C LYS A 14 50.86 41.25 -19.87
N ASN A 15 50.91 39.95 -20.13
CA ASN A 15 50.86 39.17 -21.37
C ASN A 15 50.82 37.65 -21.05
N GLY A 16 50.13 36.86 -21.89
CA GLY A 16 50.44 35.45 -22.25
C GLY A 16 50.31 34.37 -21.16
N GLN A 17 49.77 33.18 -21.38
CA GLN A 17 49.39 32.37 -22.55
C GLN A 17 48.29 31.40 -22.06
N SER A 18 47.11 31.30 -22.67
CA SER A 18 46.76 30.35 -23.76
C SER A 18 47.07 28.88 -23.47
N LEU A 19 46.06 28.10 -23.08
CA LEU A 19 45.64 26.93 -23.87
C LEU A 19 44.24 26.47 -23.45
N TRP A 20 43.38 26.45 -24.47
CA TRP A 20 42.02 25.96 -24.44
C TRP A 20 42.05 24.45 -24.62
N THR A 21 41.27 23.72 -23.83
CA THR A 21 40.58 22.52 -24.32
C THR A 21 39.23 22.42 -23.66
N THR A 22 38.23 22.75 -24.46
CA THR A 22 36.81 22.64 -24.20
C THR A 22 36.34 21.21 -24.42
N SER A 23 35.42 20.80 -23.54
CA SER A 23 34.08 20.31 -23.90
C SER A 23 33.83 18.81 -24.14
N ASN A 24 32.82 18.37 -23.39
CA ASN A 24 31.61 17.65 -23.80
C ASN A 24 31.52 16.13 -23.59
N ALA A 25 30.52 15.81 -22.77
CA ALA A 25 29.78 14.57 -22.73
C ALA A 25 29.21 14.17 -24.10
N THR A 26 29.13 12.86 -24.36
CA THR A 26 28.00 12.16 -25.02
C THR A 26 28.17 10.63 -24.87
N THR A 27 27.18 10.00 -24.21
CA THR A 27 26.53 8.69 -24.42
C THR A 27 27.27 7.52 -25.07
N SER A 28 27.28 6.35 -24.41
CA SER A 28 26.84 5.06 -25.00
C SER A 28 26.68 3.94 -23.95
N GLU A 29 25.69 3.11 -24.19
CA GLU A 29 25.05 2.06 -23.41
C GLU A 29 25.83 0.73 -23.20
N ARG A 30 25.40 0.00 -22.14
CA ARG A 30 25.33 -1.47 -21.97
C ARG A 30 26.63 -2.30 -21.92
N GLU A 31 26.87 -2.98 -20.78
CA GLU A 31 26.54 -4.42 -20.65
C GLU A 31 26.69 -4.96 -19.20
N LEU A 32 25.57 -5.53 -18.74
CA LEU A 32 25.31 -6.64 -17.81
C LEU A 32 26.19 -6.87 -16.57
N CYS A 33 25.63 -6.51 -15.41
CA CYS A 33 25.88 -7.17 -14.13
C CYS A 33 24.92 -8.38 -14.01
N GLN A 34 25.46 -9.60 -13.96
CA GLN A 34 24.70 -10.82 -13.69
C GLN A 34 24.42 -10.95 -12.18
N PRO A 35 23.20 -11.30 -11.73
CA PRO A 35 22.97 -11.64 -10.34
C PRO A 35 23.32 -13.11 -10.02
N ALA A 36 23.93 -13.30 -8.86
CA ALA A 36 24.33 -14.59 -8.28
C ALA A 36 23.14 -15.56 -8.04
N PRO A 37 23.39 -16.89 -7.97
CA PRO A 37 22.32 -17.88 -7.87
C PRO A 37 21.66 -17.88 -6.48
N VAL A 38 20.35 -17.66 -6.46
CA VAL A 38 19.50 -17.81 -5.27
C VAL A 38 19.30 -19.30 -4.97
N GLN A 39 19.75 -19.75 -3.80
CA GLN A 39 19.45 -21.07 -3.25
C GLN A 39 17.92 -21.19 -3.02
N ARG A 40 17.29 -22.17 -3.68
CA ARG A 40 15.88 -22.52 -3.45
C ARG A 40 15.78 -23.46 -2.26
N GLU A 41 15.34 -22.96 -1.13
CA GLU A 41 14.93 -23.80 -0.01
C GLU A 41 13.54 -24.37 -0.29
N VAL A 42 13.44 -25.69 -0.39
CA VAL A 42 12.19 -26.44 -0.55
C VAL A 42 11.59 -26.62 0.84
N VAL A 43 10.62 -25.79 1.20
CA VAL A 43 9.87 -25.95 2.45
C VAL A 43 8.73 -26.94 2.22
N THR A 44 8.84 -28.12 2.83
CA THR A 44 7.77 -29.13 2.92
C THR A 44 6.65 -28.62 3.84
N PRO A 45 5.36 -28.80 3.50
CA PRO A 45 4.28 -28.33 4.36
C PRO A 45 4.07 -29.30 5.52
N THR A 46 4.52 -28.91 6.72
CA THR A 46 4.08 -29.54 7.97
C THR A 46 2.65 -29.09 8.26
N ALA A 47 1.78 -30.08 8.47
CA ALA A 47 0.37 -29.93 8.77
C ALA A 47 0.15 -29.09 10.05
N ALA A 48 -0.15 -27.81 9.87
CA ALA A 48 -0.84 -26.98 10.86
C ALA A 48 -2.21 -26.61 10.27
N ALA A 49 -3.26 -26.93 11.02
CA ALA A 49 -4.67 -26.74 10.68
C ALA A 49 -4.95 -25.38 10.02
N VAL A 50 -5.67 -25.40 8.90
CA VAL A 50 -6.01 -24.28 8.04
C VAL A 50 -6.76 -23.16 8.78
N PRO A 51 -6.22 -21.93 8.80
CA PRO A 51 -7.01 -20.71 8.64
C PRO A 51 -6.51 -19.97 7.38
N ALA A 52 -6.28 -20.71 6.30
CA ALA A 52 -5.56 -20.24 5.11
C ALA A 52 -6.47 -19.76 3.96
N ALA A 53 -7.74 -19.45 4.22
CA ALA A 53 -8.68 -18.99 3.20
C ALA A 53 -9.13 -17.52 3.36
N ALA A 54 -8.47 -16.76 4.27
CA ALA A 54 -8.57 -15.30 4.37
C ALA A 54 -7.42 -14.57 3.65
N HIS A 55 -6.29 -15.25 3.41
CA HIS A 55 -4.98 -14.67 3.12
C HIS A 55 -4.76 -14.14 1.67
N ARG A 56 -5.78 -14.12 0.80
CA ARG A 56 -5.62 -13.76 -0.64
C ARG A 56 -6.50 -12.60 -1.14
N ARG A 57 -7.12 -11.84 -0.23
CA ARG A 57 -8.01 -10.71 -0.57
C ARG A 57 -7.28 -9.37 -0.67
N THR A 58 -6.31 -9.14 0.20
CA THR A 58 -5.46 -7.94 0.28
C THR A 58 -4.69 -7.66 -1.01
N ILE A 59 -4.21 -8.70 -1.71
CA ILE A 59 -3.40 -8.58 -2.94
C ILE A 59 -4.12 -7.77 -4.04
N THR A 60 -5.44 -7.93 -4.17
CA THR A 60 -6.21 -7.20 -5.19
C THR A 60 -6.30 -5.71 -4.84
N MET A 61 -6.54 -5.39 -3.56
CA MET A 61 -6.54 -4.01 -3.08
C MET A 61 -5.16 -3.37 -3.20
N CYS A 62 -4.09 -4.13 -2.90
CA CYS A 62 -2.72 -3.67 -3.09
C CYS A 62 -2.46 -3.28 -4.55
N SER A 63 -2.95 -4.06 -5.50
CA SER A 63 -2.75 -3.78 -6.93
C SER A 63 -3.49 -2.50 -7.34
N SER A 64 -4.73 -2.31 -6.86
CA SER A 64 -5.50 -1.11 -7.19
C SER A 64 -4.95 0.16 -6.54
N ALA A 65 -4.56 0.09 -5.26
CA ALA A 65 -3.95 1.23 -4.55
C ALA A 65 -2.57 1.59 -5.15
N ALA A 66 -1.75 0.60 -5.52
CA ALA A 66 -0.46 0.86 -6.16
C ALA A 66 -0.62 1.55 -7.53
N ARG A 67 -1.61 1.15 -8.33
CA ARG A 67 -1.96 1.86 -9.59
C ARG A 67 -2.38 3.31 -9.35
N ALA A 68 -2.96 3.60 -8.18
CA ALA A 68 -3.35 4.95 -7.78
C ALA A 68 -2.18 5.78 -7.20
N GLY A 69 -0.95 5.24 -7.19
CA GLY A 69 0.25 5.94 -6.74
C GLY A 69 0.58 5.78 -5.25
N PHE A 70 -0.10 4.87 -4.55
CA PHE A 70 0.18 4.60 -3.15
C PHE A 70 1.33 3.62 -2.96
N GLU A 71 2.21 3.93 -2.02
CA GLU A 71 3.15 2.97 -1.44
C GLU A 71 2.42 2.12 -0.39
N ILE A 72 2.76 0.82 -0.30
CA ILE A 72 1.95 -0.14 0.45
C ILE A 72 2.82 -0.95 1.39
N ALA A 73 2.56 -0.82 2.69
CA ALA A 73 3.05 -1.72 3.71
C ALA A 73 2.01 -2.82 3.94
N ARG A 74 2.39 -4.09 3.73
CA ARG A 74 1.50 -5.24 3.94
C ARG A 74 1.67 -5.77 5.36
N GLU A 75 0.55 -6.10 5.99
CA GLU A 75 0.52 -6.73 7.30
C GLU A 75 1.41 -6.06 8.38
N PRO A 76 1.43 -4.72 8.47
CA PRO A 76 2.33 -4.05 9.40
C PRO A 76 1.93 -4.36 10.84
N VAL A 77 2.92 -4.55 11.70
CA VAL A 77 2.70 -4.77 13.13
C VAL A 77 2.81 -3.42 13.83
N ILE A 78 1.69 -2.98 14.41
CA ILE A 78 1.58 -1.71 15.12
C ILE A 78 1.56 -2.01 16.63
N PRO A 79 2.61 -1.63 17.38
CA PRO A 79 2.58 -1.76 18.84
C PRO A 79 1.57 -0.75 19.41
N THR A 80 0.59 -1.23 20.18
CA THR A 80 -0.34 -0.37 20.93
C THR A 80 -0.40 -0.83 22.39
N PRO A 81 -0.79 0.04 23.35
CA PRO A 81 -0.94 -0.33 24.76
C PRO A 81 -1.90 -1.50 24.99
N ALA A 82 -2.94 -1.63 24.14
CA ALA A 82 -3.90 -2.73 24.17
C ALA A 82 -3.36 -4.04 23.52
N GLY A 83 -2.08 -4.08 23.17
CA GLY A 83 -1.42 -5.18 22.46
C GLY A 83 -1.12 -4.86 20.98
N PRO A 84 -0.32 -5.69 20.29
CA PRO A 84 0.00 -5.47 18.89
C PRO A 84 -1.25 -5.55 18.00
N ARG A 85 -1.41 -4.56 17.12
CA ARG A 85 -2.45 -4.53 16.08
C ARG A 85 -1.82 -4.83 14.73
N LYS A 86 -2.51 -5.58 13.89
CA LYS A 86 -2.02 -5.99 12.59
C LYS A 86 -3.10 -5.76 11.53
N PRO A 87 -3.24 -4.53 10.98
CA PRO A 87 -4.11 -4.31 9.83
C PRO A 87 -3.56 -5.06 8.61
N ASP A 88 -4.41 -5.28 7.61
CA ASP A 88 -4.01 -6.03 6.41
C ASP A 88 -3.02 -5.24 5.56
N LEU A 89 -3.22 -3.92 5.43
CA LEU A 89 -2.27 -3.04 4.79
C LEU A 89 -2.36 -1.60 5.31
N ILE A 90 -1.28 -0.86 5.12
CA ILE A 90 -1.26 0.61 5.18
C ILE A 90 -0.82 1.10 3.81
N ALA A 91 -1.67 1.91 3.17
CA ALA A 91 -1.35 2.59 1.93
C ALA A 91 -1.01 4.06 2.24
N HIS A 92 0.07 4.60 1.72
CA HIS A 92 0.43 6.00 1.93
C HIS A 92 0.89 6.68 0.65
N MET A 93 0.61 7.98 0.55
CA MET A 93 1.03 8.83 -0.57
C MET A 93 1.24 10.25 -0.05
N GLY A 94 2.51 10.69 -0.03
CA GLY A 94 2.88 11.98 0.55
C GLY A 94 2.45 12.11 2.01
N ARG A 95 1.55 13.05 2.31
CA ARG A 95 1.01 13.28 3.67
C ARG A 95 -0.30 12.53 3.95
N PHE A 96 -0.77 11.70 3.02
CA PHE A 96 -2.01 10.94 3.16
C PHE A 96 -1.71 9.48 3.47
N GLY A 97 -2.38 8.92 4.46
CA GLY A 97 -2.26 7.53 4.88
C GLY A 97 -3.62 6.88 5.02
N ILE A 98 -3.73 5.62 4.60
CA ILE A 98 -4.94 4.81 4.67
C ILE A 98 -4.60 3.51 5.40
N VAL A 99 -5.21 3.30 6.56
CA VAL A 99 -5.14 2.03 7.27
C VAL A 99 -6.30 1.18 6.78
N VAL A 100 -6.00 0.01 6.21
CA VAL A 100 -7.01 -0.87 5.62
C VAL A 100 -6.97 -2.22 6.32
N ASP A 101 -8.14 -2.67 6.72
CA ASP A 101 -8.35 -4.00 7.28
C ASP A 101 -9.62 -4.58 6.67
N ALA A 102 -9.48 -5.76 6.08
CA ALA A 102 -10.53 -6.46 5.36
C ALA A 102 -11.10 -7.60 6.20
N GLN A 103 -12.41 -7.77 6.13
CA GLN A 103 -13.09 -8.88 6.78
C GLN A 103 -14.22 -9.41 5.92
N VAL A 104 -14.30 -10.74 5.86
CA VAL A 104 -15.45 -11.44 5.30
C VAL A 104 -16.39 -11.84 6.43
N THR A 105 -17.64 -11.38 6.38
CA THR A 105 -18.65 -11.69 7.41
C THR A 105 -19.54 -12.85 6.98
N ASN A 106 -20.15 -13.51 7.96
CA ASN A 106 -21.29 -14.39 7.69
C ASN A 106 -22.55 -13.53 7.39
N ASP A 107 -23.66 -14.17 7.00
CA ASP A 107 -24.91 -13.44 6.71
C ASP A 107 -25.71 -13.07 7.96
N GLN A 108 -25.38 -13.66 9.11
CA GLN A 108 -26.06 -13.39 10.38
C GLN A 108 -25.55 -12.09 11.03
N GLN A 109 -24.38 -11.61 10.60
CA GLN A 109 -23.77 -10.39 11.11
C GLN A 109 -24.26 -9.16 10.36
N ASN A 110 -24.59 -8.12 11.11
CA ASN A 110 -24.84 -6.81 10.54
C ASN A 110 -23.50 -6.20 10.07
N MET A 111 -23.29 -6.17 8.75
CA MET A 111 -22.05 -5.65 8.15
C MET A 111 -21.71 -4.22 8.57
N ARG A 112 -22.73 -3.37 8.82
CA ARG A 112 -22.51 -1.98 9.25
C ARG A 112 -22.00 -1.92 10.69
N GLN A 113 -22.48 -2.78 11.58
CA GLN A 113 -21.92 -2.90 12.93
C GLN A 113 -20.49 -3.40 12.90
N VAL A 114 -20.18 -4.40 12.06
CA VAL A 114 -18.80 -4.90 11.87
C VAL A 114 -17.89 -3.80 11.32
N TYR A 115 -18.36 -3.03 10.33
CA TYR A 115 -17.64 -1.87 9.81
C TYR A 115 -17.33 -0.86 10.92
N SER A 116 -18.34 -0.47 11.71
CA SER A 116 -18.16 0.50 12.79
C SER A 116 -17.18 0.00 13.86
N ALA A 117 -17.30 -1.26 14.28
CA ALA A 117 -16.41 -1.86 15.27
C ALA A 117 -14.96 -1.93 14.78
N LYS A 118 -14.74 -2.26 13.50
CA LYS A 118 -13.40 -2.22 12.89
C LYS A 118 -12.87 -0.80 12.79
N ARG A 119 -13.73 0.17 12.44
CA ARG A 119 -13.33 1.58 12.40
C ARG A 119 -12.89 2.04 13.77
N GLU A 120 -13.69 1.83 14.81
CA GLU A 120 -13.34 2.17 16.20
C GLU A 120 -12.06 1.47 16.67
N LYS A 121 -11.84 0.21 16.27
CA LYS A 121 -10.63 -0.54 16.60
C LYS A 121 -9.35 0.08 16.04
N TYR A 122 -9.41 0.69 14.85
CA TYR A 122 -8.23 1.24 14.18
C TYR A 122 -8.13 2.77 14.24
N ASP A 123 -9.25 3.46 14.39
CA ASP A 123 -9.37 4.91 14.49
C ASP A 123 -9.15 5.37 15.94
N ASN A 124 -7.90 5.24 16.40
CA ASN A 124 -7.45 5.70 17.70
C ASN A 124 -6.08 6.38 17.62
N ASP A 125 -5.74 7.12 18.68
CA ASP A 125 -4.55 7.96 18.71
C ASP A 125 -3.25 7.18 18.62
N ASP A 126 -3.17 5.98 19.21
CA ASP A 126 -1.96 5.14 19.17
C ASP A 126 -1.61 4.76 17.72
N ILE A 127 -2.62 4.31 16.97
CA ILE A 127 -2.44 3.92 15.57
C ILE A 127 -2.19 5.15 14.72
N ASN A 128 -2.90 6.25 14.96
CA ASN A 128 -2.71 7.50 14.24
C ASN A 128 -1.29 8.06 14.45
N GLN A 129 -0.77 7.99 15.67
CA GLN A 129 0.58 8.43 16.00
C GLN A 129 1.63 7.54 15.34
N PHE A 130 1.45 6.22 15.35
CA PHE A 130 2.34 5.30 14.64
C PHE A 130 2.37 5.58 13.14
N VAL A 131 1.22 5.79 12.51
CA VAL A 131 1.14 6.08 11.08
C VAL A 131 1.79 7.42 10.75
N ARG A 132 1.58 8.46 11.59
CA ARG A 132 2.24 9.77 11.47
C ARG A 132 3.75 9.67 11.59
N SER A 133 4.27 8.94 12.57
CA SER A 133 5.71 8.84 12.81
C SER A 133 6.40 8.00 11.73
N THR A 134 5.80 6.89 11.34
CA THR A 134 6.40 5.92 10.41
C THR A 134 6.31 6.38 8.96
N TYR A 135 5.14 6.85 8.53
CA TYR A 135 4.87 7.18 7.13
C TYR A 135 4.78 8.68 6.85
N LYS A 136 4.99 9.54 7.87
CA LYS A 136 4.90 11.02 7.77
C LYS A 136 3.53 11.51 7.26
N ALA A 137 2.49 10.68 7.40
CA ALA A 137 1.14 10.99 6.97
C ALA A 137 0.42 11.84 8.05
N THR A 138 -0.02 13.05 7.69
CA THR A 138 -0.81 13.90 8.59
C THR A 138 -2.30 13.61 8.49
N ASN A 139 -2.76 13.27 7.27
CA ASN A 139 -4.15 12.99 6.96
C ASN A 139 -4.34 11.48 6.92
N ILE A 140 -4.93 10.91 7.96
CA ILE A 140 -5.10 9.47 8.11
C ILE A 140 -6.56 9.11 7.93
N CYS A 141 -6.83 8.12 7.09
CA CYS A 141 -8.14 7.53 6.89
C CYS A 141 -8.14 6.06 7.33
N HIS A 142 -9.15 5.66 8.08
CA HIS A 142 -9.35 4.27 8.47
C HIS A 142 -10.45 3.67 7.62
N LEU A 143 -10.11 2.61 6.89
CA LEU A 143 -10.98 2.00 5.89
C LEU A 143 -11.18 0.50 6.18
N PRO A 144 -12.23 0.16 6.94
CA PRO A 144 -12.70 -1.21 7.04
C PRO A 144 -13.28 -1.68 5.71
N VAL A 145 -12.79 -2.81 5.22
CA VAL A 145 -13.23 -3.42 3.96
C VAL A 145 -14.06 -4.66 4.27
N ILE A 146 -15.37 -4.47 4.34
CA ILE A 146 -16.32 -5.49 4.79
C ILE A 146 -17.12 -6.00 3.60
N LEU A 147 -17.15 -7.32 3.45
CA LEU A 147 -18.07 -7.99 2.53
C LEU A 147 -18.58 -9.30 3.13
N SER A 148 -19.74 -9.80 2.68
CA SER A 148 -20.23 -11.11 3.07
C SER A 148 -19.56 -12.25 2.29
N TRP A 149 -19.56 -13.46 2.83
CA TRP A 149 -19.08 -14.64 2.12
C TRP A 149 -19.86 -14.93 0.82
N ARG A 150 -21.06 -14.36 0.65
CA ARG A 150 -21.87 -14.37 -0.58
C ARG A 150 -21.46 -13.29 -1.60
N GLY A 151 -20.39 -12.55 -1.32
CA GLY A 151 -19.88 -11.50 -2.22
C GLY A 151 -20.64 -10.17 -2.13
N LEU A 152 -21.52 -9.98 -1.13
CA LEU A 152 -22.24 -8.73 -0.94
C LEU A 152 -21.34 -7.72 -0.23
N TRP A 153 -21.22 -6.53 -0.79
CA TRP A 153 -20.45 -5.46 -0.19
C TRP A 153 -21.22 -4.76 0.92
N CYS A 154 -20.50 -4.38 1.99
CA CYS A 154 -20.98 -3.30 2.85
C CYS A 154 -21.05 -2.00 2.04
N ASP A 155 -22.18 -1.30 2.12
CA ASP A 155 -22.46 -0.05 1.41
C ASP A 155 -21.39 1.01 1.69
N LYS A 156 -21.04 1.19 2.97
CA LYS A 156 -19.99 2.10 3.45
C LYS A 156 -18.62 1.72 2.89
N SER A 157 -18.20 0.47 3.02
CA SER A 157 -16.90 0.02 2.50
C SER A 157 -16.76 0.25 0.99
N ALA A 158 -17.78 -0.11 0.21
CA ALA A 158 -17.76 0.10 -1.23
C ALA A 158 -17.74 1.59 -1.60
N SER A 159 -18.56 2.40 -0.92
CA SER A 159 -18.59 3.85 -1.14
C SER A 159 -17.26 4.51 -0.84
N ASP A 160 -16.63 4.17 0.29
CA ASP A 160 -15.37 4.75 0.71
C ASP A 160 -14.22 4.35 -0.24
N LEU A 161 -14.16 3.08 -0.66
CA LEU A 161 -13.18 2.59 -1.64
C LEU A 161 -13.28 3.31 -2.99
N LEU A 162 -14.51 3.58 -3.45
CA LEU A 162 -14.74 4.33 -4.70
C LEU A 162 -14.41 5.82 -4.55
N THR A 163 -14.76 6.42 -3.40
CA THR A 163 -14.53 7.84 -3.13
C THR A 163 -13.05 8.16 -2.97
N LEU A 164 -12.30 7.27 -2.33
CA LEU A 164 -10.85 7.39 -2.19
C LEU A 164 -10.07 7.10 -3.48
N GLY A 165 -10.76 6.62 -4.53
CA GLY A 165 -10.13 6.26 -5.80
C GLY A 165 -9.19 5.07 -5.72
N THR A 166 -9.16 4.34 -4.59
CA THR A 166 -8.28 3.19 -4.38
C THR A 166 -8.77 1.95 -5.11
N CYS A 167 -10.07 1.87 -5.43
CA CYS A 167 -10.66 0.82 -6.25
C CYS A 167 -11.73 1.41 -7.19
N ASN A 168 -11.93 0.78 -8.34
CA ASN A 168 -13.07 1.05 -9.23
C ASN A 168 -14.15 -0.04 -9.09
N ARG A 169 -15.32 0.16 -9.72
CA ARG A 169 -16.44 -0.82 -9.67
C ARG A 169 -16.05 -2.22 -10.17
N ARG A 170 -15.15 -2.33 -11.17
CA ARG A 170 -14.67 -3.62 -11.67
C ARG A 170 -13.81 -4.32 -10.62
N ASP A 171 -12.95 -3.58 -9.92
CA ASP A 171 -12.13 -4.12 -8.85
C ASP A 171 -13.01 -4.68 -7.71
N LEU A 172 -14.08 -3.96 -7.34
CA LEU A 172 -15.04 -4.45 -6.34
C LEU A 172 -15.71 -5.76 -6.77
N ALA A 173 -16.09 -5.87 -8.05
CA ALA A 173 -16.67 -7.11 -8.61
C ALA A 173 -15.66 -8.26 -8.62
N VAL A 174 -14.39 -7.99 -8.96
CA VAL A 174 -13.31 -8.99 -8.93
C VAL A 174 -13.08 -9.49 -7.51
N ILE A 175 -13.05 -8.59 -6.52
CA ILE A 175 -12.88 -8.96 -5.12
C ILE A 175 -14.06 -9.82 -4.63
N ALA A 176 -15.30 -9.42 -4.92
CA ALA A 176 -16.49 -10.21 -4.58
C ALA A 176 -16.46 -11.61 -5.21
N THR A 177 -16.07 -11.69 -6.50
CA THR A 177 -15.91 -12.97 -7.21
C THR A 177 -14.85 -13.85 -6.57
N ARG A 178 -13.71 -13.29 -6.16
CA ARG A 178 -12.65 -14.04 -5.45
C ARG A 178 -13.13 -14.57 -4.10
N VAL A 179 -14.01 -13.83 -3.42
CA VAL A 179 -14.60 -14.28 -2.15
C VAL A 179 -15.51 -15.48 -2.38
N LEU A 180 -16.36 -15.42 -3.41
CA LEU A 180 -17.24 -16.53 -3.80
C LEU A 180 -16.46 -17.78 -4.20
N ILE A 181 -15.43 -17.63 -5.06
CA ILE A 181 -14.55 -18.74 -5.47
C ILE A 181 -13.87 -19.34 -4.25
N GLY A 182 -13.34 -18.50 -3.35
CA GLY A 182 -12.73 -18.96 -2.10
C GLY A 182 -13.72 -19.75 -1.23
N GLY A 183 -14.95 -19.26 -1.09
CA GLY A 183 -16.01 -19.95 -0.35
C GLY A 183 -16.34 -21.33 -0.93
N ALA A 184 -16.46 -21.44 -2.26
CA ALA A 184 -16.71 -22.71 -2.93
C ALA A 184 -15.57 -23.73 -2.73
N ILE A 185 -14.32 -23.28 -2.79
CA ILE A 185 -13.14 -24.13 -2.51
C ILE A 185 -13.19 -24.65 -1.08
N ILE A 186 -13.39 -23.76 -0.09
CA ILE A 186 -13.47 -24.15 1.33
C ILE A 186 -14.59 -25.17 1.54
N HIS A 187 -15.79 -24.92 0.99
CA HIS A 187 -16.91 -25.83 1.12
C HIS A 187 -16.59 -27.21 0.55
N ARG A 188 -16.04 -27.26 -0.66
CA ARG A 188 -15.64 -28.51 -1.31
C ARG A 188 -14.64 -29.30 -0.46
N ASP A 189 -13.62 -28.63 0.04
CA ASP A 189 -12.57 -29.26 0.83
C ASP A 189 -13.11 -29.75 2.19
N PHE A 190 -14.03 -29.00 2.81
CA PHE A 190 -14.75 -29.42 4.00
C PHE A 190 -15.60 -30.68 3.73
N THR A 191 -16.35 -30.72 2.63
CA THR A 191 -17.14 -31.89 2.24
C THR A 191 -16.24 -33.12 2.04
N TYR A 192 -15.10 -32.97 1.37
CA TYR A 192 -14.15 -34.09 1.20
C TYR A 192 -13.56 -34.59 2.52
N ALA A 193 -13.29 -33.69 3.47
CA ALA A 193 -12.72 -34.05 4.76
C ALA A 193 -13.74 -34.70 5.72
N THR A 194 -15.03 -34.40 5.54
CA THR A 194 -16.10 -34.79 6.49
C THR A 194 -17.14 -35.74 5.91
N SER A 195 -17.08 -36.06 4.62
CA SER A 195 -17.95 -37.08 4.04
C SER A 195 -17.63 -38.45 4.65
N VAL A 196 -18.60 -39.03 5.36
CA VAL A 196 -18.55 -40.42 5.79
C VAL A 196 -18.53 -41.28 4.52
N ARG A 197 -17.49 -42.09 4.34
CA ARG A 197 -17.40 -43.09 3.28
C ARG A 197 -18.20 -44.33 3.62
#